data_AF-A0A935DTG3-F1
#
_entry.id   AF-A0A935DTG3-F1
#
_cell.length_a   1.000
_cell.length_b   1.000
_cell.length_c   1.000
_cell.angle_alpha   90.00
_cell.angle_beta   90.00
_cell.angle_gamma   90.00
#
_symmetry.space_group_name_H-M   'P 1'
#
loop_
_entity.id
_entity.type
_entity.pdbx_description
1 polymer ?
#
loop_
_entity_poly.entity_id
_entity_poly.type
_entity_poly.pdbx_seq_one_letter_code
_entity_poly.pdbx_strand_id
1 'polypeptide(L)'
;MEKRETRTRYTAQQKVEILREAEQPGVTVSEVCRRRGLAPSVFYRWRAVAETGSASALKQDAYRRGRKDDAAARHAAELTRLRSVIAEITAENLELKKRI
;
A
#
# COMPACT_ATOMS: atom_id res chain seq x y z
N MET A 1 -7.03 -13.81 13.29
CA MET A 1 -6.90 -13.30 11.91
C MET A 1 -7.00 -11.80 11.97
N GLU A 2 -5.85 -11.11 11.90
CA GLU A 2 -5.77 -9.65 11.98
C GLU A 2 -6.57 -9.06 10.82
N LYS A 3 -7.61 -8.26 11.13
CA LYS A 3 -8.38 -7.52 10.14
C LYS A 3 -7.36 -6.71 9.34
N ARG A 4 -7.17 -7.05 8.06
CA ARG A 4 -6.57 -6.14 7.09
C ARG A 4 -7.50 -4.94 7.01
N GLU A 5 -7.26 -3.95 7.88
CA GLU A 5 -7.89 -2.65 7.77
C GLU A 5 -7.69 -2.21 6.32
N THR A 6 -8.81 -2.08 5.63
CA THR A 6 -8.86 -1.56 4.28
C THR A 6 -8.02 -0.29 4.27
N ARG A 7 -6.95 -0.27 3.46
CA ARG A 7 -6.08 0.92 3.33
C ARG A 7 -6.95 2.10 2.90
N THR A 8 -7.38 2.90 3.87
CA THR A 8 -8.18 4.09 3.60
C THR A 8 -7.35 5.01 2.73
N ARG A 9 -7.83 5.26 1.51
CA ARG A 9 -7.16 6.12 0.55
C ARG A 9 -7.48 7.56 0.89
N TYR A 10 -6.51 8.25 1.51
CA TYR A 10 -6.59 9.68 1.77
C TYR A 10 -6.23 10.49 0.54
N THR A 11 -7.08 11.44 0.17
CA THR A 11 -6.76 12.45 -0.85
C THR A 11 -5.67 13.38 -0.34
N ALA A 12 -4.97 14.07 -1.24
CA ALA A 12 -3.92 15.00 -0.82
C ALA A 12 -4.45 16.12 0.09
N GLN A 13 -5.68 16.58 -0.13
CA GLN A 13 -6.31 17.59 0.71
C GLN A 13 -6.58 17.05 2.13
N GLN A 14 -7.10 15.83 2.24
CA GLN A 14 -7.30 15.18 3.54
C GLN A 14 -5.98 14.96 4.27
N LYS A 15 -4.90 14.59 3.56
CA LYS A 15 -3.56 14.47 4.17
C LYS A 15 -3.09 15.79 4.77
N VAL A 16 -3.26 16.91 4.05
CA VAL A 16 -2.89 18.24 4.54
C VAL A 16 -3.72 18.63 5.76
N GLU A 17 -5.01 18.35 5.76
CA GLU A 17 -5.89 18.59 6.90
C GLU A 17 -5.45 17.82 8.15
N ILE A 18 -5.13 16.53 7.99
CA ILE A 18 -4.63 15.67 9.08
C ILE A 18 -3.28 16.17 9.61
N LEU A 19 -2.38 16.62 8.73
CA LEU A 19 -1.09 17.20 9.14
C LEU A 19 -1.31 18.47 9.97
N ARG A 20 -2.21 19.37 9.54
CA ARG A 20 -2.56 20.59 10.26
C ARG A 20 -3.25 20.33 11.60
N GLU A 21 -4.12 19.32 11.66
CA GLU A 21 -4.78 18.89 12.91
C GLU A 21 -3.73 18.53 13.98
N ALA A 22 -2.64 17.88 13.59
CA ALA A 22 -1.55 17.50 14.49
C ALA A 22 -0.58 18.65 14.84
N GLU A 23 -0.70 19.82 14.22
CA GLU A 23 0.04 21.04 14.56
C GLU A 23 -0.69 21.89 15.60
N GLN A 24 -1.96 21.58 15.90
CA GLN A 24 -2.73 22.32 16.89
C GLN A 24 -2.16 22.13 18.31
N PRO A 25 -2.05 23.22 19.11
CA PRO A 25 -1.59 23.12 20.50
C PRO A 25 -2.44 22.14 21.31
N GLY A 26 -1.78 21.25 22.07
CA GLY A 26 -2.45 20.27 22.91
C GLY A 26 -2.88 18.97 22.21
N VAL A 27 -2.73 18.87 20.89
CA VAL A 27 -3.01 17.66 20.12
C VAL A 27 -1.73 16.84 19.93
N THR A 28 -1.78 15.53 20.21
CA THR A 28 -0.65 14.63 19.96
C THR A 28 -0.80 13.88 18.64
N VAL A 29 0.30 13.66 17.92
CA VAL A 29 0.32 12.88 16.68
C VAL A 29 -0.31 11.49 16.88
N SER A 30 -0.03 10.84 18.01
CA SER A 30 -0.57 9.53 18.34
C SER A 30 -2.09 9.54 18.49
N GLU A 31 -2.67 10.61 19.03
CA GLU A 31 -4.12 10.76 19.16
C GLU A 31 -4.79 10.95 17.79
N VAL A 32 -4.24 11.85 16.95
CA VAL A 32 -4.73 12.05 15.58
C VAL A 32 -4.66 10.75 14.78
N CYS A 33 -3.54 10.03 14.90
CA CYS A 33 -3.34 8.74 14.26
C CYS A 33 -4.39 7.70 14.68
N ARG A 34 -4.69 7.58 15.98
CA ARG A 34 -5.75 6.68 16.47
C ARG A 34 -7.13 7.09 15.96
N ARG A 35 -7.49 8.37 16.04
CA ARG A 35 -8.78 8.90 15.60
C ARG A 35 -9.01 8.71 14.10
N ARG A 36 -7.96 8.85 13.29
CA ARG A 36 -8.01 8.70 11.83
C ARG A 36 -7.70 7.28 11.34
N GLY A 37 -7.47 6.29 12.23
CA GLY A 37 -7.05 4.95 11.81
C GLY A 37 -5.78 4.96 10.93
N LEU A 38 -4.86 5.86 11.26
CA LEU A 38 -3.62 6.10 10.52
C LEU A 38 -2.44 5.56 11.31
N ALA A 39 -1.62 4.71 10.70
CA ALA A 39 -0.37 4.29 11.34
C ALA A 39 0.59 5.49 11.49
N PRO A 40 1.24 5.70 12.66
CA PRO A 40 2.15 6.83 12.87
C PRO A 40 3.27 6.94 11.84
N SER A 41 3.79 5.81 11.36
CA SER A 41 4.81 5.77 10.30
C SER A 41 4.32 6.38 8.97
N VAL A 42 3.02 6.29 8.67
CA VAL A 42 2.42 6.91 7.48
C VAL A 42 2.33 8.42 7.67
N PHE A 43 1.95 8.89 8.86
CA PHE A 43 1.87 10.29 9.22
C PHE A 43 3.23 10.99 9.04
N TYR A 44 4.28 10.47 9.69
CA TYR A 44 5.61 11.10 9.63
C TYR A 44 6.18 11.13 8.21
N ARG A 45 5.89 10.12 7.40
CA ARG A 45 6.24 10.15 5.98
C ARG A 45 5.51 11.26 5.22
N TRP A 46 4.20 11.44 5.44
CA TRP A 46 3.48 12.54 4.81
C TRP A 46 4.01 13.90 5.27
N ARG A 47 4.35 14.03 6.55
CA ARG A 47 4.99 15.23 7.09
C ARG A 47 6.31 15.53 6.38
N ALA A 48 7.20 14.54 6.26
CA ALA A 48 8.47 14.70 5.54
C ALA A 48 8.27 15.10 4.07
N VAL A 49 7.26 14.54 3.39
CA VAL A 49 6.91 14.92 2.01
C VAL A 49 6.34 16.34 1.92
N ALA A 50 5.56 16.76 2.92
CA ALA A 50 5.00 18.12 2.98
C ALA A 50 6.07 19.18 3.30
N GLU A 51 7.05 18.84 4.15
CA GLU A 51 8.20 19.69 4.48
C GLU A 51 9.15 19.88 3.28
N THR A 52 9.22 18.89 2.38
CA THR A 52 10.04 18.95 1.16
C THR A 52 9.34 19.61 -0.04
N GLY A 53 8.03 19.89 0.04
CA GLY A 53 7.30 20.59 -1.01
C GLY A 53 5.79 20.58 -0.84
N SER A 54 5.14 21.64 -1.34
CA SER A 54 3.71 21.96 -1.27
C SER A 54 2.76 20.78 -1.56
N ALA A 55 1.45 20.93 -1.30
CA ALA A 55 0.42 19.89 -1.50
C ALA A 55 0.48 19.07 -2.83
N SER A 56 1.12 19.61 -3.88
CA SER A 56 1.48 18.88 -5.11
C SER A 56 2.40 17.67 -4.86
N ALA A 57 3.38 17.76 -3.96
CA ALA A 57 4.28 16.66 -3.59
C ALA A 57 3.52 15.48 -2.96
N LEU A 58 2.53 15.76 -2.10
CA LEU A 58 1.65 14.75 -1.52
C LEU A 58 0.75 14.06 -2.56
N LYS A 59 0.31 14.80 -3.60
CA LYS A 59 -0.40 14.22 -4.76
C LYS A 59 0.54 13.31 -5.56
N GLN A 60 1.77 13.75 -5.81
CA GLN A 60 2.76 12.98 -6.56
C GLN A 60 3.18 11.69 -5.82
N ASP A 61 3.38 11.74 -4.49
CA ASP A 61 3.61 10.55 -3.66
C ASP A 61 2.43 9.57 -3.72
N ALA A 62 1.20 10.08 -3.64
CA ALA A 62 0.00 9.24 -3.76
C ALA A 62 -0.06 8.52 -5.11
N TYR A 63 0.20 9.25 -6.20
CA TYR A 63 0.20 8.70 -7.55
C TYR A 63 1.32 7.67 -7.77
N ARG A 64 2.55 7.96 -7.34
CA ARG A 64 3.68 7.01 -7.41
C ARG A 64 3.37 5.72 -6.66
N ARG A 65 2.74 5.82 -5.48
CA ARG A 65 2.36 4.64 -4.69
C ARG A 65 1.27 3.83 -5.36
N GLY A 66 0.23 4.47 -5.90
CA GLY A 66 -0.81 3.80 -6.68
C GLY A 66 -0.20 2.98 -7.83
N ARG A 67 0.69 3.60 -8.62
CA ARG A 67 1.40 2.90 -9.70
C ARG A 67 2.23 1.70 -9.20
N LYS A 68 2.91 1.83 -8.06
CA LYS A 68 3.69 0.74 -7.46
C LYS A 68 2.80 -0.41 -7.00
N ASP A 69 1.66 -0.10 -6.37
CA ASP A 69 0.69 -1.10 -5.92
C ASP A 69 0.07 -1.84 -7.13
N ASP A 70 -0.24 -1.13 -8.22
CA ASP A 70 -0.75 -1.73 -9.46
C ASP A 70 0.28 -2.66 -10.11
N ALA A 71 1.54 -2.25 -10.17
CA ALA A 71 2.62 -3.09 -10.67
C ALA A 71 2.81 -4.36 -9.82
N ALA A 72 2.78 -4.23 -8.49
CA ALA A 72 2.86 -5.37 -7.59
C ALA A 72 1.69 -6.35 -7.78
N ALA A 73 0.47 -5.84 -7.98
CA ALA A 73 -0.70 -6.66 -8.27
C ALA A 73 -0.54 -7.42 -9.60
N ARG A 74 -0.04 -6.77 -10.66
CA ARG A 74 0.25 -7.42 -11.95
C ARG A 74 1.28 -8.52 -11.82
N HIS A 75 2.39 -8.26 -11.13
CA HIS A 75 3.42 -9.28 -10.91
C HIS A 75 2.90 -10.46 -10.08
N ALA A 76 2.07 -10.21 -9.07
CA ALA A 76 1.45 -11.27 -8.28
C ALA A 76 0.49 -12.15 -9.12
N ALA A 77 -0.29 -11.54 -10.01
CA ALA A 77 -1.15 -12.26 -10.94
C ALA A 77 -0.32 -13.13 -11.90
N GLU A 78 0.76 -12.59 -12.47
CA GLU A 78 1.62 -13.35 -13.39
C GLU A 78 2.33 -14.52 -12.69
N LEU A 79 2.85 -14.31 -11.47
CA LEU A 79 3.41 -15.40 -10.68
C LEU A 79 2.40 -16.52 -10.43
N THR A 80 1.14 -16.17 -10.21
CA THR A 80 0.06 -17.14 -10.01
C THR A 80 -0.19 -17.93 -11.30
N ARG A 81 -0.29 -17.24 -12.44
CA ARG A 81 -0.45 -17.87 -13.76
C ARG A 81 0.70 -18.84 -14.06
N LEU A 82 1.94 -18.39 -13.89
CA LEU A 82 3.12 -19.23 -14.15
C LEU A 82 3.17 -20.45 -13.22
N ARG A 83 2.82 -20.29 -11.94
CA ARG A 83 2.73 -21.41 -11.00
C ARG A 83 1.70 -22.46 -11.44
N SER A 84 0.53 -22.04 -11.92
CA SER A 84 -0.49 -22.95 -12.43
C SER A 84 0.00 -23.74 -13.65
N VAL A 85 0.61 -23.05 -14.63
CA VAL A 85 1.15 -23.70 -15.83
C VAL A 85 2.25 -24.71 -15.48
N ILE A 86 3.16 -24.34 -14.56
CA ILE A 86 4.20 -25.27 -14.10
C ILE A 86 3.59 -26.49 -13.42
N ALA A 87 2.58 -26.31 -12.56
CA ALA A 87 1.92 -27.41 -11.87
C ALA A 87 1.25 -28.38 -12.85
N GLU A 88 0.56 -27.86 -13.87
CA GLU A 88 -0.07 -28.66 -14.93
C GLU A 88 0.95 -29.47 -15.73
N ILE A 89 1.99 -28.81 -16.27
CA ILE A 89 3.07 -29.50 -17.01
C ILE A 89 3.79 -30.52 -16.13
N THR A 90 3.99 -30.22 -14.85
CA THR A 90 4.65 -31.15 -13.92
C THR A 90 3.77 -32.37 -13.66
N ALA A 91 2.46 -32.19 -13.51
CA ALA A 91 1.52 -33.31 -13.34
C ALA A 91 1.52 -34.22 -14.57
N GLU A 92 1.43 -33.66 -15.77
CA GLU A 92 1.51 -34.40 -17.04
C GLU A 92 2.83 -35.19 -17.15
N ASN A 93 3.96 -34.55 -16.85
CA ASN A 93 5.26 -35.21 -16.88
C ASN A 93 5.37 -36.38 -15.90
N LEU A 94 4.80 -36.25 -14.70
CA LEU A 94 4.75 -37.34 -13.72
C LEU A 94 3.87 -38.50 -14.19
N GLU A 95 2.75 -38.21 -14.86
CA GLU A 95 1.87 -39.23 -15.43
C GLU A 95 2.56 -39.98 -16.57
N LEU A 96 3.21 -39.26 -17.49
CA LEU A 96 3.99 -39.87 -18.57
C LEU A 96 5.10 -40.79 -18.04
N LYS A 97 5.81 -40.37 -16.98
CA LYS A 97 6.86 -41.20 -16.35
C LYS A 97 6.33 -42.47 -15.70
N LYS A 98 5.06 -42.52 -15.27
CA LYS A 98 4.44 -43.74 -14.72
C LYS A 98 4.01 -44.73 -15.80
N ARG A 99 3.95 -44.29 -17.06
CA ARG A 99 3.53 -45.09 -18.21
C ARG A 99 4.69 -45.71 -19.00
N ILE A 100 5.93 -45.50 -18.53
CA ILE A 100 7.19 -46.09 -19.00
C ILE A 100 7.63 -47.10 -17.94
#